data_AF-A0A0Q9KMF4-F1
#
_entry.id   AF-A0A0Q9KMF4-F1
#
_cell.length_a   1.000
_cell.length_b   1.000
_cell.length_c   1.000
_cell.angle_alpha   90.00
_cell.angle_beta   90.00
_cell.angle_gamma   90.00
#
_symmetry.space_group_name_H-M   'P 1'
#
loop_
_entity.id
_entity.type
_entity.pdbx_description
1 polymer ?
#
loop_
_entity_poly.entity_id
_entity_poly.type
_entity_poly.pdbx_seq_one_letter_code
_entity_poly.pdbx_strand_id
1 'polypeptide(L)'
;MFDEYDRPVPADVEGELVLRPERPFIGQAGYWRSPEATVQASRNLWFHTGDVVTRDQDGWYYYRGRQKDMIRVSGENVAPILVETALLRHPAVEEAAAYGLPGDLGEEVVAVAVVLRDGSAPTMAELRRFVEPDLPYFAVPRYMMALSQLPKTQTSKVVKAELKARGIIAGHWDGGQPIRAQPEAEGT
;
A
#
# COMPACT_ATOMS: atom_id res chain seq x y z
N MET A 1 18.95 0.44 2.62
CA MET A 1 17.54 0.48 3.03
C MET A 1 17.48 0.67 4.53
N PHE A 2 16.56 1.48 5.02
CA PHE A 2 16.45 1.80 6.46
C PHE A 2 15.01 1.66 6.96
N ASP A 3 14.86 1.39 8.26
CA ASP A 3 13.56 1.42 8.95
C ASP A 3 13.15 2.86 9.33
N GLU A 4 12.02 3.00 10.04
CA GLU A 4 11.49 4.31 10.48
C GLU A 4 12.41 5.06 11.46
N TYR A 5 13.39 4.38 12.06
CA TYR A 5 14.38 4.95 13.00
C TYR A 5 15.74 5.18 12.32
N ASP A 6 15.79 5.12 10.99
CA ASP A 6 17.00 5.22 10.19
C ASP A 6 18.07 4.18 10.56
N ARG A 7 17.64 2.95 10.89
CA ARG A 7 18.54 1.79 11.11
C ARG A 7 18.55 0.86 9.89
N PRO A 8 19.72 0.34 9.47
CA PRO A 8 19.78 -0.57 8.33
C PRO A 8 18.92 -1.81 8.55
N VAL A 9 18.16 -2.20 7.53
CA VAL A 9 17.37 -3.45 7.57
C VAL A 9 18.12 -4.59 6.87
N PRO A 10 17.96 -5.85 7.32
CA PRO A 10 18.55 -7.01 6.66
C PRO A 10 17.87 -7.31 5.32
N ALA A 11 18.39 -8.32 4.59
CA ALA A 11 17.70 -8.85 3.41
C ALA A 11 16.30 -9.37 3.79
N ASP A 12 15.41 -9.39 2.80
CA ASP A 12 14.02 -9.85 2.89
C ASP A 12 13.13 -9.06 3.86
N VAL A 13 13.62 -7.94 4.41
CA VAL A 13 12.87 -7.02 5.27
C VAL A 13 12.57 -5.72 4.51
N GLU A 14 11.35 -5.23 4.66
CA GLU A 14 10.93 -3.95 4.08
C GLU A 14 11.69 -2.78 4.71
N GLY A 15 12.08 -1.82 3.87
CA GLY A 15 12.68 -0.59 4.33
C GLY A 15 12.62 0.50 3.27
N GLU A 16 12.81 1.74 3.69
CA GLU A 16 12.92 2.88 2.79
C GLU A 16 14.22 2.75 1.96
N LEU A 17 14.09 2.89 0.65
CA LEU A 17 15.23 3.08 -0.24
C LEU A 17 15.78 4.49 0.00
N VAL A 18 17.04 4.56 0.44
CA VAL A 18 17.74 5.83 0.59
C VAL A 18 18.98 5.84 -0.27
N LEU A 19 19.35 7.02 -0.75
CA LEU A 19 20.42 7.20 -1.71
C LEU A 19 21.45 8.17 -1.17
N ARG A 20 22.73 7.88 -1.41
CA ARG A 20 23.80 8.84 -1.17
C ARG A 20 24.65 8.94 -2.44
N PRO A 21 24.80 10.15 -3.00
CA PRO A 21 25.63 10.32 -4.17
C PRO A 21 27.11 10.06 -3.83
N GLU A 22 27.79 9.29 -4.67
CA GLU A 22 29.24 9.05 -4.54
C GLU A 22 30.08 10.24 -4.99
N ARG A 23 29.51 11.13 -5.82
CA ARG A 23 30.18 12.32 -6.36
C ARG A 23 29.33 13.56 -6.11
N PRO A 24 29.96 14.74 -5.92
CA PRO A 24 29.22 16.00 -5.81
C PRO A 24 28.32 16.25 -7.04
N PHE A 25 27.17 16.88 -6.82
CA PHE A 25 26.27 17.40 -7.86
C PHE A 25 25.62 16.37 -8.81
N ILE A 26 25.70 15.06 -8.54
CA ILE A 26 24.98 14.04 -9.33
C ILE A 26 23.54 13.82 -8.86
N GLY A 27 23.21 14.26 -7.65
CA GLY A 27 21.88 14.12 -7.05
C GLY A 27 21.13 15.43 -6.95
N GLN A 28 19.94 15.38 -6.34
CA GLN A 28 19.16 16.57 -6.00
C GLN A 28 19.95 17.50 -5.06
N ALA A 29 19.97 18.80 -5.35
CA ALA A 29 20.53 19.83 -4.47
C ALA A 29 19.56 20.30 -3.38
N GLY A 30 18.28 19.96 -3.51
CA GLY A 30 17.20 20.33 -2.60
C GLY A 30 15.90 20.63 -3.35
N TYR A 31 14.85 20.96 -2.63
CA TYR A 31 13.59 21.40 -3.20
C TYR A 31 13.57 22.93 -3.36
N TRP A 32 13.13 23.40 -4.52
CA TRP A 32 13.08 24.82 -4.83
C TRP A 32 12.18 25.56 -3.82
N ARG A 33 12.74 26.58 -3.14
CA ARG A 33 12.06 27.41 -2.13
C ARG A 33 11.40 26.61 -1.00
N SER A 34 11.91 25.42 -0.68
CA SER A 34 11.41 24.60 0.43
C SER A 34 12.58 24.01 1.24
N PRO A 35 13.21 24.83 2.10
CA PRO A 35 14.35 24.39 2.91
C PRO A 35 13.95 23.30 3.91
N GLU A 36 12.75 23.37 4.51
CA GLU A 36 12.27 22.34 5.44
C GLU A 36 12.13 20.98 4.75
N ALA A 37 11.49 20.94 3.57
CA ALA A 37 11.37 19.72 2.80
C ALA A 37 12.75 19.18 2.37
N THR A 38 13.69 20.07 2.07
CA THR A 38 15.07 19.70 1.72
C THR A 38 15.77 19.02 2.89
N VAL A 39 15.70 19.61 4.09
CA VAL A 39 16.29 19.04 5.30
C VAL A 39 15.65 17.69 5.64
N GLN A 40 14.32 17.59 5.56
CA GLN A 40 13.61 16.33 5.84
C GLN A 40 13.98 15.23 4.86
N ALA A 41 14.03 15.53 3.56
CA ALA A 41 14.41 14.55 2.54
C ALA A 41 15.90 14.24 2.54
N SER A 42 16.74 15.05 3.18
CA SER A 42 18.19 14.83 3.31
C SER A 42 18.61 14.51 4.76
N ARG A 43 17.67 14.05 5.60
CA ARG A 43 17.94 13.73 7.00
C ARG A 43 19.07 12.71 7.10
N ASN A 44 19.89 12.82 8.15
CA ASN A 44 21.07 11.98 8.34
C ASN A 44 22.08 11.97 7.16
N LEU A 45 22.06 13.00 6.30
CA LEU A 45 22.92 13.15 5.12
C LEU A 45 22.70 12.08 4.03
N TRP A 46 21.54 11.43 4.03
CA TRP A 46 21.08 10.53 2.97
C TRP A 46 19.82 11.11 2.34
N PHE A 47 19.65 10.91 1.04
CA PHE A 47 18.41 11.26 0.36
C PHE A 47 17.36 10.18 0.58
N HIS A 48 16.29 10.55 1.27
CA HIS A 48 15.15 9.72 1.61
C HIS A 48 14.08 9.83 0.51
N THR A 49 13.95 8.75 -0.26
CA THR A 49 13.08 8.73 -1.46
C THR A 49 11.60 8.65 -1.11
N GLY A 50 11.29 8.14 0.09
CA GLY A 50 9.95 7.73 0.51
C GLY A 50 9.45 6.45 -0.17
N ASP A 51 10.28 5.75 -0.94
CA ASP A 51 9.93 4.49 -1.60
C ASP A 51 10.29 3.31 -0.68
N VAL A 52 9.32 2.42 -0.45
CA VAL A 52 9.49 1.19 0.33
C VAL A 52 9.82 0.07 -0.63
N VAL A 53 10.87 -0.68 -0.32
CA VAL A 53 11.35 -1.80 -1.11
C VAL A 53 11.68 -2.99 -0.21
N THR A 54 11.80 -4.18 -0.78
CA THR A 54 12.51 -5.33 -0.16
C THR A 54 13.76 -5.63 -0.99
N ARG A 55 14.85 -6.09 -0.36
CA ARG A 55 16.04 -6.56 -1.06
C ARG A 55 16.26 -8.04 -0.79
N ASP A 56 16.35 -8.86 -1.83
CA ASP A 56 16.64 -10.29 -1.67
C ASP A 56 18.12 -10.56 -1.36
N GLN A 57 18.46 -11.84 -1.17
CA GLN A 57 19.82 -12.30 -0.86
C GLN A 57 20.80 -12.09 -2.02
N ASP A 58 20.31 -12.03 -3.25
CA ASP A 58 21.10 -11.78 -4.47
C ASP A 58 21.31 -10.28 -4.73
N GLY A 59 20.65 -9.42 -3.95
CA GLY A 59 20.79 -7.96 -4.00
C GLY A 59 19.79 -7.27 -4.93
N TRP A 60 18.78 -7.98 -5.44
CA TRP A 60 17.71 -7.37 -6.23
C TRP A 60 16.71 -6.66 -5.33
N TYR A 61 16.19 -5.53 -5.82
CA TYR A 61 15.21 -4.72 -5.11
C TYR A 61 13.82 -4.88 -5.73
N TYR A 62 12.83 -5.06 -4.87
CA TYR A 62 11.42 -5.19 -5.26
C TYR A 62 10.63 -4.04 -4.64
N TYR A 63 9.98 -3.26 -5.49
CA TYR A 63 9.18 -2.12 -5.07
C TYR A 63 7.91 -2.57 -4.34
N ARG A 64 7.66 -1.98 -3.16
CA ARG A 64 6.50 -2.26 -2.31
C ARG A 64 5.55 -1.07 -2.21
N GLY A 65 5.99 0.15 -2.48
CA GLY A 65 5.09 1.30 -2.46
C GLY A 65 5.77 2.58 -1.99
N ARG A 66 4.94 3.54 -1.56
CA ARG A 66 5.37 4.77 -0.92
C ARG A 66 5.10 4.67 0.57
N GLN A 67 6.03 5.13 1.41
CA GLN A 67 5.89 5.12 2.87
C GLN A 67 4.60 5.83 3.33
N LYS A 68 4.28 6.98 2.74
CA LYS A 68 3.06 7.74 3.04
C LYS A 68 1.75 7.08 2.61
N ASP A 69 1.83 6.08 1.74
CA ASP A 69 0.66 5.37 1.23
C ASP A 69 0.42 4.04 1.98
N MET A 70 1.35 3.62 2.85
CA MET A 70 1.21 2.41 3.67
C MET A 70 -0.04 2.48 4.55
N ILE A 71 -0.70 1.33 4.71
CA ILE A 71 -1.91 1.18 5.52
C ILE A 71 -1.51 0.50 6.82
N ARG A 72 -1.84 1.08 7.98
CA ARG A 72 -1.43 0.55 9.28
C ARG A 72 -2.54 -0.28 9.91
N VAL A 73 -2.46 -1.60 9.73
CA VAL A 73 -3.50 -2.56 10.15
C VAL A 73 -2.99 -3.43 11.28
N SER A 74 -3.61 -3.38 12.45
CA SER A 74 -3.27 -4.25 13.60
C SER A 74 -1.78 -4.26 13.98
N GLY A 75 -1.08 -3.13 13.78
CA GLY A 75 0.36 -2.99 14.05
C GLY A 75 1.27 -3.35 12.86
N GLU A 76 0.71 -3.89 11.78
CA GLU A 76 1.41 -4.24 10.54
C GLU A 76 1.34 -3.10 9.52
N ASN A 77 2.38 -2.96 8.70
CA ASN A 77 2.38 -2.05 7.56
C ASN A 77 1.98 -2.81 6.29
N VAL A 78 0.77 -2.56 5.79
CA VAL A 78 0.26 -3.16 4.56
C VAL A 78 0.59 -2.26 3.38
N ALA A 79 1.33 -2.82 2.42
CA ALA A 79 1.64 -2.14 1.18
C ALA A 79 0.41 -2.18 0.24
N PRO A 80 -0.16 -1.03 -0.18
CA PRO A 80 -1.34 -1.05 -1.05
C PRO A 80 -1.15 -1.81 -2.35
N ILE A 81 0.08 -1.77 -2.91
CA ILE A 81 0.39 -2.42 -4.19
C ILE A 81 0.18 -3.94 -4.14
N LEU A 82 0.34 -4.55 -2.96
CA LEU A 82 0.13 -5.97 -2.74
C LEU A 82 -1.33 -6.33 -3.05
N VAL A 83 -2.26 -5.58 -2.47
CA VAL A 83 -3.71 -5.75 -2.63
C VAL A 83 -4.15 -5.38 -4.05
N GLU A 84 -3.62 -4.26 -4.58
CA GLU A 84 -3.93 -3.78 -5.93
C GLU A 84 -3.50 -4.77 -7.00
N THR A 85 -2.27 -5.28 -6.92
CA THR A 85 -1.73 -6.24 -7.89
C THR A 85 -2.47 -7.58 -7.82
N ALA A 86 -2.85 -8.03 -6.61
CA ALA A 86 -3.67 -9.23 -6.46
C ALA A 86 -5.05 -9.07 -7.14
N LEU A 87 -5.72 -7.93 -6.93
CA LEU A 87 -7.02 -7.65 -7.56
C LEU A 87 -6.91 -7.50 -9.08
N LEU A 88 -5.85 -6.87 -9.59
CA LEU A 88 -5.64 -6.69 -11.03
C LEU A 88 -5.43 -8.01 -11.79
N ARG A 89 -5.13 -9.12 -11.09
CA ARG A 89 -5.10 -10.47 -11.68
C ARG A 89 -6.50 -11.03 -11.95
N HIS A 90 -7.55 -10.46 -11.36
CA HIS A 90 -8.92 -10.90 -11.61
C HIS A 90 -9.42 -10.36 -12.97
N PRO A 91 -9.98 -11.20 -13.86
CA PRO A 91 -10.31 -10.80 -15.23
C PRO A 91 -11.35 -9.68 -15.33
N ALA A 92 -12.22 -9.54 -14.33
CA ALA A 92 -13.25 -8.49 -14.30
C ALA A 92 -12.74 -7.12 -13.81
N VAL A 93 -11.53 -7.03 -13.26
CA VAL A 93 -11.00 -5.79 -12.67
C VAL A 93 -10.17 -5.05 -13.73
N GLU A 94 -10.48 -3.77 -13.92
CA GLU A 94 -9.72 -2.86 -14.79
C GLU A 94 -8.70 -2.06 -13.98
N GLU A 95 -9.15 -1.48 -12.87
CA GLU A 95 -8.31 -0.72 -11.94
C GLU A 95 -8.66 -1.07 -10.50
N ALA A 96 -7.67 -0.99 -9.62
CA ALA A 96 -7.85 -1.15 -8.18
C ALA A 96 -7.00 -0.11 -7.45
N ALA A 97 -7.56 0.45 -6.37
CA ALA A 97 -6.85 1.32 -5.45
C ALA A 97 -7.15 0.90 -4.02
N ALA A 98 -6.10 0.47 -3.31
CA ALA A 98 -6.16 0.16 -1.89
C ALA A 98 -5.73 1.36 -1.05
N TYR A 99 -6.46 1.60 0.04
CA TYR A 99 -6.24 2.69 0.97
C TYR A 99 -6.73 2.34 2.38
N GLY A 100 -6.17 3.00 3.38
CA GLY A 100 -6.61 2.87 4.77
C GLY A 100 -7.87 3.67 5.06
N LEU A 101 -8.81 3.06 5.75
CA LEU A 101 -9.93 3.73 6.42
C LEU A 101 -9.87 3.47 7.94
N PRO A 102 -10.40 4.36 8.78
CA PRO A 102 -10.50 4.11 10.22
C PRO A 102 -11.32 2.84 10.49
N GLY A 103 -10.75 1.92 11.26
CA GLY A 103 -11.41 0.76 11.83
C GLY A 103 -12.11 1.09 13.15
N ASP A 104 -12.75 0.07 13.74
CA ASP A 104 -13.59 0.24 14.93
C ASP A 104 -12.79 0.54 16.20
N LEU A 105 -11.53 0.08 16.28
CA LEU A 105 -10.65 0.20 17.45
C LEU A 105 -9.52 1.24 17.27
N GLY A 106 -9.61 2.05 16.20
CA GLY A 106 -8.68 3.15 15.92
C GLY A 106 -7.47 2.78 15.05
N GLU A 107 -7.24 1.50 14.76
CA GLU A 107 -6.36 1.04 13.68
C GLU A 107 -6.98 1.29 12.30
N GLU A 108 -6.16 1.36 11.24
CA GLU A 108 -6.71 1.36 9.89
C GLU A 108 -7.16 -0.06 9.50
N VAL A 109 -8.15 -0.14 8.62
CA VAL A 109 -8.50 -1.34 7.87
C VAL A 109 -8.26 -1.12 6.39
N VAL A 110 -8.02 -2.19 5.65
CA VAL A 110 -7.86 -2.12 4.19
C VAL A 110 -9.23 -1.88 3.54
N ALA A 111 -9.33 -0.79 2.79
CA ALA A 111 -10.43 -0.49 1.89
C ALA A 111 -9.94 -0.47 0.44
N VAL A 112 -10.83 -0.82 -0.49
CA VAL A 112 -10.53 -0.86 -1.92
C VAL A 112 -11.63 -0.20 -2.73
N ALA A 113 -11.22 0.68 -3.66
CA ALA A 113 -12.07 1.11 -4.77
C ALA A 113 -11.62 0.39 -6.03
N VAL A 114 -12.56 -0.23 -6.76
CA VAL A 114 -12.30 -0.91 -8.03
C VAL A 114 -13.06 -0.26 -9.17
N VAL A 115 -12.47 -0.31 -10.36
CA VAL A 115 -13.18 -0.09 -11.64
C VAL A 115 -13.28 -1.45 -12.32
N LEU A 116 -14.49 -1.81 -12.72
CA LEU A 116 -14.78 -3.08 -13.37
C LEU A 116 -14.77 -2.90 -14.89
N ARG A 117 -14.30 -3.93 -15.60
CA ARG A 117 -14.36 -3.96 -17.06
C ARG A 117 -15.81 -4.02 -17.55
N ASP A 118 -16.06 -3.43 -18.71
CA ASP A 118 -17.36 -3.47 -19.37
C ASP A 118 -17.91 -4.91 -19.49
N GLY A 119 -19.19 -5.07 -19.17
CA GLY A 119 -19.87 -6.37 -19.21
C GLY A 119 -19.53 -7.32 -18.05
N SER A 120 -18.63 -6.93 -17.15
CA SER A 120 -18.33 -7.71 -15.95
C SER A 120 -19.12 -7.22 -14.74
N ALA A 121 -19.59 -8.14 -13.90
CA ALA A 121 -20.34 -7.81 -12.69
C ALA A 121 -20.02 -8.75 -11.51
N PRO A 122 -18.73 -8.90 -11.12
CA PRO A 122 -18.40 -9.65 -9.92
C PRO A 122 -18.97 -8.94 -8.68
N THR A 123 -19.39 -9.72 -7.72
CA THR A 123 -19.68 -9.23 -6.38
C THR A 123 -18.38 -8.88 -5.65
N MET A 124 -18.43 -7.94 -4.71
CA MET A 124 -17.26 -7.63 -3.88
C MET A 124 -16.79 -8.82 -3.03
N ALA A 125 -17.71 -9.68 -2.62
CA ALA A 125 -17.39 -10.94 -1.94
C ALA A 125 -16.58 -11.89 -2.82
N GLU A 126 -16.90 -12.02 -4.11
CA GLU A 126 -16.13 -12.82 -5.07
C GLU A 126 -14.72 -12.26 -5.25
N LEU A 127 -14.58 -10.93 -5.38
CA LEU A 127 -13.27 -10.29 -5.49
C LEU A 127 -12.42 -10.48 -4.23
N ARG A 128 -13.01 -10.32 -3.03
CA ARG A 128 -12.30 -10.58 -1.77
C ARG A 128 -11.83 -12.04 -1.69
N ARG A 129 -12.72 -13.00 -1.98
CA ARG A 129 -12.40 -14.43 -1.95
C ARG A 129 -11.30 -14.79 -2.96
N PHE A 130 -11.27 -14.11 -4.10
CA PHE A 130 -10.23 -14.33 -5.12
C PHE A 130 -8.83 -13.95 -4.62
N VAL A 131 -8.69 -12.86 -3.87
CA VAL A 131 -7.37 -12.38 -3.41
C VAL A 131 -6.95 -12.93 -2.05
N GLU A 132 -7.87 -13.44 -1.25
CA GLU A 132 -7.62 -13.95 0.10
C GLU A 132 -6.48 -15.01 0.19
N PRO A 133 -6.32 -15.95 -0.76
CA PRO A 133 -5.22 -16.93 -0.71
C PRO A 133 -3.83 -16.33 -0.94
N ASP A 134 -3.75 -15.21 -1.64
CA ASP A 134 -2.48 -14.56 -2.03
C ASP A 134 -2.07 -13.43 -1.06
N LEU A 135 -2.93 -13.12 -0.08
CA LEU A 135 -2.72 -12.03 0.86
C LEU A 135 -2.57 -12.56 2.29
N PRO A 136 -1.69 -11.95 3.11
CA PRO A 136 -1.74 -12.18 4.54
C PRO A 136 -3.09 -11.70 5.09
N TYR A 137 -3.62 -12.38 6.11
CA TYR A 137 -4.99 -12.16 6.61
C TYR A 137 -5.29 -10.67 6.91
N PHE A 138 -4.34 -9.92 7.49
CA PHE A 138 -4.51 -8.51 7.83
C PHE A 138 -4.53 -7.56 6.60
N ALA A 139 -4.07 -8.03 5.43
CA ALA A 139 -4.12 -7.25 4.19
C ALA A 139 -5.40 -7.51 3.37
N VAL A 140 -6.23 -8.48 3.79
CA VAL A 140 -7.49 -8.78 3.11
C VAL A 140 -8.44 -7.58 3.24
N PRO A 141 -9.03 -7.09 2.13
CA PRO A 141 -9.94 -5.96 2.17
C PRO A 141 -11.17 -6.21 3.05
N ARG A 142 -11.44 -5.30 3.99
CA ARG A 142 -12.70 -5.27 4.74
C ARG A 142 -13.78 -4.55 3.93
N TYR A 143 -13.45 -3.36 3.45
CA TYR A 143 -14.38 -2.52 2.71
C TYR A 143 -14.04 -2.51 1.23
N MET A 144 -15.03 -2.67 0.37
CA MET A 144 -14.84 -2.59 -1.07
C MET A 144 -15.98 -1.84 -1.74
N MET A 145 -15.68 -1.08 -2.79
CA MET A 145 -16.69 -0.43 -3.60
C MET A 145 -16.29 -0.39 -5.07
N ALA A 146 -17.30 -0.44 -5.95
CA ALA A 146 -17.10 -0.18 -7.37
C ALA A 146 -17.30 1.31 -7.67
N LEU A 147 -16.42 1.89 -8.48
CA LEU A 147 -16.54 3.23 -9.04
C LEU A 147 -16.55 3.16 -10.57
N SER A 148 -17.19 4.13 -11.21
CA SER A 148 -17.08 4.29 -12.67
C SER A 148 -15.68 4.72 -13.10
N GLN A 149 -14.97 5.44 -12.23
CA GLN A 149 -13.58 5.84 -12.43
C GLN A 149 -12.91 6.15 -11.09
N LEU A 150 -11.60 5.90 -10.99
CA LEU A 150 -10.80 6.33 -9.86
C LEU A 150 -10.45 7.83 -9.97
N PRO A 151 -10.38 8.57 -8.85
CA PRO A 151 -9.87 9.95 -8.87
C PRO A 151 -8.40 9.93 -9.27
N LYS A 152 -8.04 10.72 -10.29
CA LYS A 152 -6.68 10.73 -10.86
C LYS A 152 -6.16 12.15 -11.03
N THR A 153 -4.85 12.29 -10.91
CA THR A 153 -4.10 13.49 -11.32
C THR A 153 -4.10 13.63 -12.86
N GLN A 154 -3.64 14.78 -13.36
CA GLN A 154 -3.44 15.00 -14.81
C GLN A 154 -2.49 13.99 -15.46
N THR A 155 -1.62 13.34 -14.68
CA THR A 155 -0.70 12.29 -15.15
C THR A 155 -1.26 10.89 -14.92
N SER A 156 -2.58 10.75 -14.76
CA SER A 156 -3.30 9.49 -14.55
C SER A 156 -2.97 8.73 -13.25
N LYS A 157 -2.17 9.31 -12.35
CA LYS A 157 -1.91 8.70 -11.04
C LYS A 157 -3.14 8.82 -10.14
N VAL A 158 -3.57 7.71 -9.53
CA VAL A 158 -4.69 7.69 -8.58
C VAL A 158 -4.41 8.56 -7.35
N VAL A 159 -5.40 9.37 -6.97
CA VAL A 159 -5.35 10.26 -5.80
C VAL A 159 -6.05 9.59 -4.61
N LYS A 160 -5.31 8.72 -3.92
CA LYS A 160 -5.85 7.96 -2.77
C LYS A 160 -6.34 8.83 -1.61
N ALA A 161 -5.78 10.02 -1.45
CA ALA A 161 -6.22 10.97 -0.43
C ALA A 161 -7.69 11.38 -0.61
N GLU A 162 -8.17 11.50 -1.85
CA GLU A 162 -9.59 11.78 -2.12
C GLU A 162 -10.47 10.59 -1.76
N LEU A 163 -10.00 9.35 -2.00
CA LEU A 163 -10.71 8.14 -1.59
C LEU A 163 -10.80 8.05 -0.05
N LYS A 164 -9.69 8.30 0.65
CA LYS A 164 -9.65 8.36 2.12
C LYS A 164 -10.61 9.43 2.66
N ALA A 165 -10.63 10.61 2.06
CA ALA A 165 -11.46 11.73 2.50
C ALA A 165 -12.98 11.47 2.34
N ARG A 166 -13.39 10.59 1.42
CA ARG A 166 -14.79 10.16 1.32
C ARG A 166 -15.23 9.38 2.55
N GLY A 167 -14.32 8.68 3.22
CA GLY A 167 -14.64 7.80 4.35
C GLY A 167 -15.51 6.61 3.92
N ILE A 168 -16.20 6.01 4.89
CA ILE A 168 -17.16 4.94 4.64
C ILE A 168 -18.49 5.57 4.20
N ILE A 169 -18.79 5.49 2.90
CA ILE A 169 -20.03 6.00 2.30
C ILE A 169 -20.98 4.86 1.89
N ALA A 170 -22.26 5.21 1.67
CA ALA A 170 -23.25 4.33 1.07
C ALA A 170 -22.74 3.78 -0.26
N GLY A 171 -22.67 2.45 -0.38
CA GLY A 171 -22.07 1.75 -1.53
C GLY A 171 -20.80 0.97 -1.20
N HIS A 172 -20.21 1.14 0.00
CA HIS A 172 -19.25 0.17 0.50
C HIS A 172 -19.95 -1.14 0.83
N TRP A 173 -19.43 -2.22 0.25
CA TRP A 173 -19.63 -3.55 0.76
C TRP A 173 -18.68 -3.77 1.95
N ASP A 174 -19.21 -4.23 3.08
CA ASP A 174 -18.43 -4.64 4.26
C ASP A 174 -18.39 -6.16 4.32
N GLY A 175 -17.20 -6.74 4.18
CA GLY A 175 -16.98 -8.17 4.33
C GLY A 175 -16.68 -8.60 5.77
N GLY A 176 -16.72 -7.69 6.73
CA GLY A 176 -16.30 -7.90 8.10
C GLY A 176 -14.78 -7.95 8.26
N GLN A 177 -14.35 -7.93 9.52
CA GLN A 177 -12.93 -8.01 9.88
C GLN A 177 -12.29 -9.31 9.35
N PRO A 178 -11.09 -9.26 8.76
CA PRO A 178 -10.36 -10.48 8.42
C PRO A 178 -10.06 -11.29 9.68
N ILE A 179 -10.37 -12.58 9.65
CA ILE A 179 -10.14 -13.46 10.79
C ILE A 179 -8.77 -14.12 10.60
N ARG A 180 -7.92 -14.02 11.62
CA ARG A 180 -6.70 -14.83 11.68
C ARG A 180 -7.12 -16.29 11.78
N ALA A 181 -6.78 -17.10 10.78
CA ALA A 181 -6.96 -18.55 10.87
C ALA A 181 -6.24 -19.04 12.14
N GLN A 182 -6.97 -19.72 13.04
CA GLN A 182 -6.34 -20.42 14.15
C GLN A 182 -5.57 -21.60 13.57
N PRO A 183 -4.31 -21.86 13.98
CA PRO A 183 -3.66 -23.10 13.62
C PRO A 183 -4.57 -24.25 14.09
N GLU A 184 -4.86 -25.19 13.19
CA GLU A 184 -5.55 -26.42 13.57
C GLU A 184 -4.76 -27.03 14.72
N ALA A 185 -5.42 -27.21 15.88
CA ALA A 185 -4.81 -27.91 16.99
C ALA A 185 -4.41 -29.29 16.48
N GLU A 186 -3.10 -29.53 16.34
CA GLU A 186 -2.57 -30.85 16.03
C GLU A 186 -3.15 -31.81 17.06
N GLY A 187 -4.03 -32.69 16.57
CA GLY A 187 -4.68 -33.71 17.38
C GLY A 187 -3.63 -34.66 17.96
N THR A 188 -3.81 -34.93 19.26
CA THR A 188 -3.16 -35.89 20.14
C THR A 188 -2.65 -37.17 19.48
#